data_AF-A0A356J534-F1
#
_entry.id   AF-A0A356J534-F1
#
_cell.length_a   1.000
_cell.length_b   1.000
_cell.length_c   1.000
_cell.angle_alpha   90.00
_cell.angle_beta   90.00
_cell.angle_gamma   90.00
#
_symmetry.space_group_name_H-M   'P 1'
#
loop_
_entity.id
_entity.type
_entity.pdbx_description
1 polymer ?
#
loop_
_entity_poly.entity_id
_entity_poly.type
_entity_poly.pdbx_seq_one_letter_code
_entity_poly.pdbx_strand_id
1 'polypeptide(L)'
;MYSPHQAPLAEALARRVGAANFRYVAKMDVTDDRRALGWQTAVAECPFTISRDSESADWLETSDILLLTLREQADLFARRQARGQKTYYMSERWFKPPRGLLRLLHPGYFKMCLAFVKQIKTGAVSFLPKGVWAARDMARLVGLFSGDIRCLFRAPRLDYVAEPMGAIRGYPWMKMWGYFVAPGAADPFPAQEPDEPSARAVRVLWVGRLLRWKRVGTLF
;
A
#
# COMPACT_ATOMS: atom_id res chain seq x y z
N MET A 1 8.07 0.87 10.73
CA MET A 1 8.57 -0.51 10.90
C MET A 1 8.95 -1.04 9.54
N TYR A 2 10.20 -1.44 9.35
CA TYR A 2 10.56 -2.30 8.22
C TYR A 2 9.76 -3.59 8.38
N SER A 3 8.86 -3.84 7.43
CA SER A 3 7.93 -4.95 7.54
C SER A 3 8.59 -6.17 6.90
N PRO A 4 8.74 -7.29 7.59
CA PRO A 4 9.32 -8.49 6.99
C PRO A 4 8.53 -8.98 5.76
N HIS A 5 7.21 -8.75 5.73
CA HIS A 5 6.38 -9.05 4.55
C HIS A 5 6.51 -8.05 3.39
N GLN A 6 7.24 -6.95 3.58
CA GLN A 6 7.46 -5.91 2.56
C GLN A 6 8.94 -5.88 2.11
N ALA A 7 9.85 -6.35 2.97
CA ALA A 7 11.28 -6.38 2.76
C ALA A 7 11.71 -7.10 1.47
N PRO A 8 11.28 -8.34 1.18
CA PRO A 8 11.72 -9.04 -0.04
C PRO A 8 11.33 -8.30 -1.31
N LEU A 9 10.13 -7.70 -1.33
CA LEU A 9 9.69 -6.93 -2.48
C LEU A 9 10.40 -5.57 -2.57
N ALA A 10 10.69 -4.91 -1.45
CA ALA A 10 11.45 -3.67 -1.45
C ALA A 10 12.86 -3.89 -2.04
N GLU A 11 13.51 -4.99 -1.68
CA GLU A 11 14.80 -5.39 -2.24
C GLU A 11 14.71 -5.72 -3.73
N ALA A 12 13.71 -6.50 -4.15
CA ALA A 12 13.50 -6.81 -5.56
C ALA A 12 13.25 -5.54 -6.40
N LEU A 13 12.46 -4.60 -5.89
CA LEU A 13 12.23 -3.31 -6.53
C LEU A 13 13.51 -2.49 -6.62
N ALA A 14 14.28 -2.40 -5.53
CA ALA A 14 15.55 -1.69 -5.50
C ALA A 14 16.55 -2.25 -6.52
N ARG A 15 16.63 -3.57 -6.68
CA ARG A 15 17.45 -4.21 -7.71
C ARG A 15 16.95 -3.89 -9.12
N ARG A 16 15.62 -3.89 -9.33
CA ARG A 16 15.03 -3.68 -10.64
C ARG A 16 15.13 -2.24 -11.15
N VAL A 17 14.98 -1.24 -10.28
CA VAL A 17 15.02 0.20 -10.67
C VAL A 17 16.35 0.87 -10.33
N GLY A 18 17.24 0.19 -9.59
CA GLY A 18 18.47 0.73 -9.05
C GLY A 18 18.28 1.41 -7.69
N ALA A 19 19.23 1.22 -6.78
CA ALA A 19 19.16 1.74 -5.42
C ALA A 19 19.05 3.28 -5.34
N ALA A 20 19.56 4.01 -6.34
CA ALA A 20 19.40 5.46 -6.43
C ALA A 20 17.96 5.90 -6.72
N ASN A 21 17.17 5.06 -7.40
CA ASN A 21 15.81 5.36 -7.83
C ASN A 21 14.72 4.75 -6.93
N PHE A 22 15.11 3.97 -5.91
CA PHE A 22 14.19 3.42 -4.93
C PHE A 22 14.42 4.00 -3.55
N ARG A 23 13.34 4.32 -2.84
CA ARG A 23 13.36 4.73 -1.44
C ARG A 23 12.28 4.01 -0.65
N TYR A 24 12.62 3.50 0.53
CA TYR A 24 11.69 2.91 1.47
C TYR A 24 11.64 3.75 2.75
N VAL A 25 10.49 4.33 3.08
CA VAL A 25 10.33 5.13 4.31
C VAL A 25 9.86 4.21 5.43
N ALA A 26 10.73 3.96 6.40
CA ALA A 26 10.40 3.26 7.64
C ALA A 26 10.99 3.93 8.88
N LYS A 27 10.11 4.36 9.80
CA LYS A 27 10.50 5.07 11.04
C LYS A 27 10.65 4.17 12.27
N MET A 28 10.46 2.86 12.16
CA MET A 28 10.60 1.99 13.33
C MET A 28 11.47 0.82 12.91
N ASP A 29 12.38 0.47 13.78
CA ASP A 29 13.10 -0.77 13.68
C ASP A 29 12.16 -1.96 13.99
N VAL A 30 12.66 -3.16 13.79
CA VAL A 30 12.00 -4.39 14.25
C VAL A 30 11.89 -4.33 15.78
N THR A 31 10.68 -4.58 16.32
CA THR A 31 10.45 -4.61 17.78
C THR A 31 11.16 -5.80 18.42
N ASP A 32 11.49 -5.70 19.70
CA ASP A 32 12.18 -6.78 20.43
C ASP A 32 11.40 -8.10 20.40
N ASP A 33 10.07 -8.07 20.51
CA ASP A 33 9.21 -9.25 20.34
C ASP A 33 9.41 -9.96 18.99
N ARG A 34 9.69 -9.19 17.93
CA ARG A 34 9.93 -9.74 16.60
C ARG A 34 11.38 -10.22 16.46
N ARG A 35 12.34 -9.53 17.07
CA ARG A 35 13.73 -10.03 17.13
C ARG A 35 13.78 -11.38 17.84
N ALA A 36 13.04 -11.55 18.93
CA ALA A 36 12.90 -12.81 19.65
C ALA A 36 12.29 -13.94 18.79
N LEU A 37 11.51 -13.61 17.76
CA LEU A 37 10.95 -14.55 16.78
C LEU A 37 11.89 -14.78 15.58
N GLY A 38 13.15 -14.35 15.65
CA GLY A 38 14.16 -14.56 14.61
C GLY A 38 14.14 -13.52 13.47
N TRP A 39 13.38 -12.43 13.59
CA TRP A 39 13.38 -11.36 12.59
C TRP A 39 14.60 -10.44 12.79
N GLN A 40 15.62 -10.55 11.93
CA GLN A 40 16.92 -9.91 12.12
C GLN A 40 17.15 -8.61 11.32
N THR A 41 16.36 -8.30 10.29
CA THR A 41 16.62 -7.15 9.40
C THR A 41 16.53 -5.80 10.12
N ALA A 42 17.65 -5.11 10.29
CA ALA A 42 17.69 -3.76 10.84
C ALA A 42 17.44 -2.71 9.75
N VAL A 43 16.64 -1.68 10.07
CA VAL A 43 16.37 -0.53 9.18
C VAL A 43 17.65 0.17 8.69
N ALA A 44 18.68 0.23 9.55
CA ALA A 44 19.93 0.93 9.30
C ALA A 44 20.83 0.26 8.24
N GLU A 45 20.60 -1.02 7.95
CA GLU A 45 21.46 -1.81 7.04
C GLU A 45 21.00 -1.77 5.58
N CYS A 46 19.82 -1.18 5.31
CA CYS A 46 19.24 -1.13 3.97
C CYS A 46 19.56 0.21 3.28
N PRO A 47 20.38 0.24 2.21
CA PRO A 47 20.90 1.49 1.61
C PRO A 47 19.82 2.37 0.95
N PHE A 48 18.64 1.82 0.70
CA PHE A 48 17.49 2.53 0.13
C PHE A 48 16.48 2.98 1.19
N THR A 49 16.73 2.75 2.48
CA THR A 49 15.81 3.15 3.55
C THR A 49 16.11 4.56 4.01
N ILE A 50 15.10 5.43 4.02
CA ILE A 50 15.22 6.80 4.50
C ILE A 50 14.36 7.04 5.74
N SER A 51 14.89 7.90 6.60
CA SER A 51 14.13 8.50 7.69
C SER A 51 13.12 9.51 7.11
N ARG A 52 12.10 9.89 7.88
CA ARG A 52 11.12 10.89 7.41
C ARG A 52 11.61 12.30 7.72
N ASP A 53 12.62 12.74 7.00
CA ASP A 53 13.22 14.08 7.00
C ASP A 53 12.76 14.89 5.76
N SER A 54 13.41 16.02 5.47
CA SER A 54 13.12 16.86 4.29
C SER A 54 13.27 16.11 2.96
N GLU A 55 14.21 15.15 2.84
CA GLU A 55 14.38 14.32 1.64
C GLU A 55 13.12 13.48 1.39
N SER A 56 12.54 12.91 2.45
CA SER A 56 11.30 12.13 2.33
C SER A 56 10.09 12.97 1.86
N ALA A 57 10.07 14.27 2.18
CA ALA A 57 8.99 15.17 1.78
C ALA A 57 9.04 15.50 0.28
N ASP A 58 10.23 15.70 -0.28
CA ASP A 58 10.42 15.87 -1.72
C ASP A 58 9.97 14.61 -2.47
N TRP A 59 10.49 13.44 -2.09
CA TRP A 59 10.17 12.19 -2.77
C TRP A 59 8.68 11.86 -2.74
N LEU A 60 7.96 12.22 -1.67
CA LEU A 60 6.50 12.04 -1.57
C LEU A 60 5.74 12.77 -2.69
N GLU A 61 6.28 13.88 -3.17
CA GLU A 61 5.67 14.78 -4.13
C GLU A 61 6.29 14.66 -5.54
N THR A 62 7.50 14.10 -5.67
CA THR A 62 8.26 14.05 -6.92
C THR A 62 8.47 12.64 -7.50
N SER A 63 8.31 11.57 -6.71
CA SER A 63 8.48 10.21 -7.23
C SER A 63 7.46 9.87 -8.32
N ASP A 64 7.87 9.13 -9.35
CA ASP A 64 6.97 8.71 -10.43
C ASP A 64 5.92 7.71 -9.90
N ILE A 65 6.33 6.84 -8.98
CA ILE A 65 5.47 5.86 -8.30
C ILE A 65 5.55 6.04 -6.79
N LEU A 66 4.39 6.05 -6.13
CA LEU A 66 4.26 6.03 -4.67
C LEU A 66 3.47 4.79 -4.22
N LEU A 67 4.09 3.93 -3.42
CA LEU A 67 3.44 2.83 -2.71
C LEU A 67 3.23 3.22 -1.25
N LEU A 68 2.01 3.09 -0.72
CA LEU A 68 1.74 3.53 0.64
C LEU A 68 0.67 2.70 1.35
N THR A 69 0.73 2.70 2.69
CA THR A 69 -0.24 2.00 3.56
C THR A 69 -1.09 2.94 4.43
N LEU A 70 -1.05 4.24 4.12
CA LEU A 70 -1.70 5.34 4.85
C LEU A 70 -2.87 5.93 4.05
N ARG A 71 -4.08 5.86 4.59
CA ARG A 71 -5.30 6.27 3.87
C ARG A 71 -5.73 7.73 4.12
N GLU A 72 -5.10 8.43 5.04
CA GLU A 72 -5.46 9.79 5.49
C GLU A 72 -4.74 10.89 4.67
N GLN A 73 -4.47 10.64 3.39
CA GLN A 73 -3.63 11.48 2.54
C GLN A 73 -4.34 11.85 1.22
N ALA A 74 -5.64 12.15 1.30
CA ALA A 74 -6.45 12.43 0.11
C ALA A 74 -5.89 13.60 -0.73
N ASP A 75 -5.43 14.67 -0.08
CA ASP A 75 -4.88 15.84 -0.77
C ASP A 75 -3.57 15.52 -1.49
N LEU A 76 -2.73 14.66 -0.90
CA LEU A 76 -1.50 14.19 -1.53
C LEU A 76 -1.82 13.42 -2.82
N PHE A 77 -2.84 12.56 -2.81
CA PHE A 77 -3.20 11.78 -4.00
C PHE A 77 -3.65 12.70 -5.14
N ALA A 78 -4.48 13.70 -4.84
CA ALA A 78 -4.93 14.68 -5.82
C ALA A 78 -3.77 15.49 -6.40
N ARG A 79 -2.83 15.98 -5.57
CA ARG A 79 -1.66 16.74 -6.03
C ARG A 79 -0.74 15.91 -6.92
N ARG A 80 -0.48 14.66 -6.55
CA ARG A 80 0.33 13.73 -7.35
C ARG A 80 -0.34 13.41 -8.68
N GLN A 81 -1.64 13.18 -8.68
CA GLN A 81 -2.41 12.95 -9.90
C GLN A 81 -2.31 14.14 -10.86
N ALA A 82 -2.45 15.37 -10.35
CA ALA A 82 -2.33 16.58 -11.16
C ALA A 82 -0.95 16.72 -11.83
N ARG A 83 0.09 16.09 -11.28
CA ARG A 83 1.45 16.03 -11.83
C ARG A 83 1.70 14.79 -12.71
N GLY A 84 0.70 13.97 -12.97
CA GLY A 84 0.82 12.74 -13.75
C GLY A 84 1.52 11.59 -13.01
N GLN A 85 1.73 11.71 -11.70
CA GLN A 85 2.39 10.69 -10.90
C GLN A 85 1.42 9.62 -10.42
N LYS A 86 1.92 8.38 -10.31
CA LYS A 86 1.10 7.24 -9.90
C LYS A 86 1.17 7.02 -8.40
N THR A 87 0.02 6.68 -7.84
CA THR A 87 -0.12 6.38 -6.41
C THR A 87 -0.87 5.06 -6.24
N TYR A 88 -0.29 4.17 -5.44
CA TYR A 88 -0.86 2.87 -5.09
C TYR A 88 -1.01 2.77 -3.57
N TYR A 89 -2.25 2.61 -3.14
CA TYR A 89 -2.57 2.35 -1.75
C TYR A 89 -2.71 0.84 -1.52
N MET A 90 -2.11 0.34 -0.45
CA MET A 90 -2.16 -1.08 -0.08
C MET A 90 -2.72 -1.26 1.33
N SER A 91 -3.59 -2.26 1.51
CA SER A 91 -4.15 -2.58 2.81
C SER A 91 -4.56 -4.04 2.92
N GLU A 92 -4.53 -4.57 4.15
CA GLU A 92 -5.01 -5.91 4.49
C GLU A 92 -6.51 -5.93 4.71
N ARG A 93 -7.05 -4.99 5.48
CA ARG A 93 -8.48 -4.88 5.80
C ARG A 93 -8.84 -3.45 6.16
N TRP A 94 -10.03 -3.02 5.78
CA TRP A 94 -10.67 -1.82 6.30
C TRP A 94 -11.69 -2.19 7.38
N PHE A 95 -12.45 -3.26 7.16
CA PHE A 95 -13.56 -3.67 8.00
C PHE A 95 -13.30 -5.06 8.59
N LYS A 96 -12.47 -5.14 9.64
CA LYS A 96 -12.26 -6.40 10.37
C LYS A 96 -13.59 -6.88 10.97
N PRO A 97 -14.05 -8.11 10.68
CA PRO A 97 -15.28 -8.63 11.26
C PRO A 97 -15.19 -8.78 12.78
N PRO A 98 -16.33 -8.79 13.49
CA PRO A 98 -17.67 -8.47 12.97
C PRO A 98 -17.97 -6.96 12.98
N ARG A 99 -17.30 -6.19 13.84
CA ARG A 99 -17.65 -4.79 14.16
C ARG A 99 -16.98 -3.74 13.27
N GLY A 100 -16.08 -4.12 12.36
CA GLY A 100 -15.26 -3.18 11.60
C GLY A 100 -16.06 -2.18 10.78
N LEU A 101 -17.24 -2.56 10.28
CA LEU A 101 -18.11 -1.68 9.51
C LEU A 101 -18.76 -0.57 10.37
N LEU A 102 -18.98 -0.82 11.67
CA LEU A 102 -19.55 0.17 12.61
C LEU A 102 -18.69 1.43 12.71
N ARG A 103 -17.41 1.37 12.31
CA ARG A 103 -16.54 2.55 12.22
C ARG A 103 -17.10 3.63 11.29
N LEU A 104 -17.93 3.26 10.30
CA LEU A 104 -18.60 4.23 9.43
C LEU A 104 -19.59 5.13 10.18
N LEU A 105 -20.03 4.75 11.37
CA LEU A 105 -20.86 5.61 12.24
C LEU A 105 -20.05 6.77 12.83
N HIS A 106 -18.72 6.65 12.89
CA HIS A 106 -17.87 7.74 13.36
C HIS A 106 -17.68 8.78 12.25
N PRO A 107 -18.04 10.06 12.46
CA PRO A 107 -18.08 11.07 11.39
C PRO A 107 -16.69 11.31 10.76
N GLY A 108 -15.63 11.31 11.56
CA GLY A 108 -14.26 11.46 11.03
C GLY A 108 -13.83 10.30 10.14
N TYR A 109 -14.24 9.07 10.48
CA TYR A 109 -13.90 7.89 9.70
C TYR A 109 -14.76 7.82 8.43
N PHE A 110 -16.04 8.16 8.52
CA PHE A 110 -16.92 8.31 7.37
C PHE A 110 -16.37 9.32 6.35
N LYS A 111 -16.00 10.53 6.80
CA LYS A 111 -15.40 11.57 5.93
C LYS A 111 -14.13 11.09 5.26
N MET A 112 -13.24 10.42 6.00
CA MET A 112 -12.01 9.83 5.46
C MET A 112 -12.32 8.76 4.39
N CYS A 113 -13.26 7.86 4.65
CA CYS A 113 -13.69 6.85 3.69
C CYS A 113 -14.29 7.47 2.42
N LEU A 114 -15.15 8.48 2.58
CA LEU A 114 -15.77 9.19 1.46
C LEU A 114 -14.71 9.90 0.59
N ALA A 115 -13.79 10.61 1.24
CA ALA A 115 -12.68 11.27 0.55
C ALA A 115 -11.83 10.25 -0.21
N PHE A 116 -11.51 9.11 0.39
CA PHE A 116 -10.73 8.06 -0.26
C PHE A 116 -11.45 7.47 -1.49
N VAL A 117 -12.75 7.19 -1.40
CA VAL A 117 -13.53 6.71 -2.55
C VAL A 117 -13.59 7.74 -3.68
N LYS A 118 -13.67 9.04 -3.34
CA LYS A 118 -13.56 10.11 -4.34
C LYS A 118 -12.24 10.02 -5.09
N GLN A 119 -11.12 9.83 -4.38
CA GLN A 119 -9.79 9.69 -5.00
C GLN A 119 -9.66 8.45 -5.90
N ILE A 120 -10.29 7.33 -5.53
CA ILE A 120 -10.36 6.15 -6.41
C ILE A 120 -11.13 6.48 -7.69
N LYS A 121 -12.31 7.09 -7.56
CA LYS A 121 -13.20 7.40 -8.69
C LYS A 121 -12.58 8.38 -9.67
N THR A 122 -11.76 9.32 -9.19
CA THR A 122 -11.03 10.25 -10.06
C THR A 122 -9.78 9.64 -10.68
N GLY A 123 -9.35 8.44 -10.26
CA GLY A 123 -8.10 7.82 -10.71
C GLY A 123 -6.85 8.36 -10.00
N ALA A 124 -7.00 9.13 -8.92
CA ALA A 124 -5.87 9.66 -8.15
C ALA A 124 -5.07 8.57 -7.43
N VAL A 125 -5.72 7.43 -7.15
CA VAL A 125 -5.11 6.31 -6.45
C VAL A 125 -5.64 4.98 -6.98
N SER A 126 -4.72 4.05 -7.24
CA SER A 126 -5.02 2.65 -7.47
C SER A 126 -4.96 1.86 -6.16
N PHE A 127 -5.77 0.82 -6.01
CA PHE A 127 -5.80 0.00 -4.81
C PHE A 127 -5.18 -1.39 -5.04
N LEU A 128 -4.26 -1.77 -4.15
CA LEU A 128 -3.60 -3.07 -4.11
C LEU A 128 -4.04 -3.84 -2.85
N PRO A 129 -5.21 -4.52 -2.89
CA PRO A 129 -5.71 -5.35 -1.80
C PRO A 129 -4.77 -6.50 -1.47
N LYS A 130 -4.33 -6.59 -0.21
CA LYS A 130 -3.61 -7.76 0.32
C LYS A 130 -4.60 -8.87 0.63
N GLY A 131 -4.99 -9.62 -0.40
CA GLY A 131 -5.98 -10.70 -0.35
C GLY A 131 -7.43 -10.27 -0.61
N VAL A 132 -8.29 -11.27 -0.86
CA VAL A 132 -9.68 -11.08 -1.34
C VAL A 132 -10.55 -10.27 -0.38
N TRP A 133 -10.30 -10.39 0.93
CA TRP A 133 -11.09 -9.66 1.92
C TRP A 133 -10.83 -8.15 1.89
N ALA A 134 -9.59 -7.74 1.61
CA ALA A 134 -9.26 -6.32 1.40
C ALA A 134 -9.99 -5.78 0.17
N ALA A 135 -10.01 -6.55 -0.92
CA ALA A 135 -10.69 -6.19 -2.16
C ALA A 135 -12.19 -6.03 -1.93
N ARG A 136 -12.80 -6.97 -1.21
CA ARG A 136 -14.23 -6.94 -0.86
C ARG A 136 -14.60 -5.76 0.03
N ASP A 137 -13.75 -5.42 1.00
CA ASP A 137 -13.95 -4.23 1.84
C ASP A 137 -13.99 -2.96 0.96
N MET A 138 -13.11 -2.85 -0.04
CA MET A 138 -13.07 -1.67 -0.92
C MET A 138 -14.22 -1.62 -1.92
N ALA A 139 -14.53 -2.74 -2.58
CA ALA A 139 -15.68 -2.85 -3.46
C ALA A 139 -16.99 -2.49 -2.72
N ARG A 140 -17.12 -2.95 -1.48
CA ARG A 140 -18.22 -2.60 -0.58
C ARG A 140 -18.30 -1.09 -0.33
N LEU A 141 -17.17 -0.45 -0.02
CA LEU A 141 -17.13 0.98 0.28
C LEU A 141 -17.48 1.83 -0.95
N VAL A 142 -16.94 1.46 -2.12
CA VAL A 142 -17.23 2.14 -3.38
C VAL A 142 -18.69 1.95 -3.78
N GLY A 143 -19.24 0.73 -3.65
CA GLY A 143 -20.65 0.46 -3.90
C GLY A 143 -21.57 1.28 -3.00
N LEU A 144 -21.27 1.31 -1.70
CA LEU A 144 -22.02 2.11 -0.72
C LEU A 144 -22.05 3.60 -1.08
N PHE A 145 -20.89 4.20 -1.36
CA PHE A 145 -20.79 5.61 -1.78
C PHE A 145 -21.09 5.85 -3.26
N SER A 146 -21.64 4.84 -3.94
CA SER A 146 -22.27 4.98 -5.25
C SER A 146 -23.78 4.77 -5.19
N GLY A 147 -24.34 4.65 -3.98
CA GLY A 147 -25.78 4.52 -3.75
C GLY A 147 -26.27 3.08 -3.50
N ASP A 148 -25.41 2.07 -3.57
CA ASP A 148 -25.82 0.70 -3.26
C ASP A 148 -25.82 0.44 -1.75
N ILE A 149 -26.93 0.78 -1.10
CA ILE A 149 -27.11 0.60 0.34
C ILE A 149 -27.01 -0.87 0.80
N ARG A 150 -27.20 -1.84 -0.11
CA ARG A 150 -27.03 -3.27 0.21
C ARG A 150 -25.59 -3.58 0.64
N CYS A 151 -24.63 -2.75 0.22
CA CYS A 151 -23.24 -2.85 0.64
C CYS A 151 -23.06 -2.65 2.16
N LEU A 152 -24.00 -2.04 2.89
CA LEU A 152 -23.97 -2.04 4.36
C LEU A 152 -24.09 -3.46 4.92
N PHE A 153 -24.94 -4.29 4.34
CA PHE A 153 -25.28 -5.60 4.90
C PHE A 153 -24.41 -6.72 4.32
N ARG A 154 -23.99 -6.61 3.06
CA ARG A 154 -23.19 -7.64 2.38
C ARG A 154 -22.06 -7.06 1.55
N ALA A 155 -20.91 -7.73 1.55
CA ALA A 155 -19.81 -7.37 0.66
C ALA A 155 -20.05 -7.99 -0.72
N PRO A 156 -19.85 -7.26 -1.83
CA PRO A 156 -19.96 -7.80 -3.17
C PRO A 156 -19.14 -9.09 -3.34
N ARG A 157 -19.64 -10.01 -4.17
CA ARG A 157 -18.81 -11.11 -4.69
C ARG A 157 -17.91 -10.52 -5.79
N LEU A 158 -16.65 -10.93 -5.79
CA LEU A 158 -15.65 -10.44 -6.73
C LEU A 158 -15.23 -11.58 -7.64
N ASP A 159 -15.18 -11.29 -8.93
CA ASP A 159 -14.58 -12.11 -9.97
C ASP A 159 -13.16 -11.57 -10.21
N TYR A 160 -12.15 -12.39 -9.94
CA TYR A 160 -10.75 -11.97 -9.93
C TYR A 160 -9.80 -13.08 -10.36
N VAL A 161 -8.68 -12.69 -10.95
CA VAL A 161 -7.58 -13.61 -11.28
C VAL A 161 -6.70 -13.79 -10.04
N ALA A 162 -6.49 -15.04 -9.61
CA ALA A 162 -5.78 -15.39 -8.38
C ALA A 162 -4.25 -15.42 -8.56
N GLU A 163 -3.70 -14.36 -9.15
CA GLU A 163 -2.26 -14.19 -9.40
C GLU A 163 -1.78 -12.80 -8.93
N PRO A 164 -0.47 -12.59 -8.71
CA PRO A 164 0.06 -11.26 -8.43
C PRO A 164 -0.33 -10.26 -9.52
N MET A 165 -0.90 -9.12 -9.12
CA MET A 165 -1.43 -8.10 -10.04
C MET A 165 -2.64 -8.54 -10.88
N GLY A 166 -3.24 -9.68 -10.55
CA GLY A 166 -4.44 -10.19 -11.20
C GLY A 166 -5.58 -9.17 -11.21
N ALA A 167 -6.28 -9.08 -12.35
CA ALA A 167 -7.38 -8.14 -12.53
C ALA A 167 -8.59 -8.53 -11.68
N ILE A 168 -9.38 -7.53 -11.29
CA ILE A 168 -10.68 -7.72 -10.64
C ILE A 168 -11.75 -7.13 -11.56
N ARG A 169 -12.66 -7.99 -12.04
CA ARG A 169 -13.68 -7.60 -13.03
C ARG A 169 -14.57 -6.49 -12.48
N GLY A 170 -14.74 -5.43 -13.28
CA GLY A 170 -15.52 -4.24 -12.89
C GLY A 170 -14.75 -3.22 -12.04
N TYR A 171 -13.48 -3.48 -11.70
CA TYR A 171 -12.66 -2.61 -10.86
C TYR A 171 -11.26 -2.41 -11.46
N PRO A 172 -11.10 -1.67 -12.58
CA PRO A 172 -9.81 -1.52 -13.26
C PRO A 172 -8.72 -0.82 -12.42
N TRP A 173 -9.14 -0.05 -11.42
CA TRP A 173 -8.28 0.62 -10.43
C TRP A 173 -7.83 -0.30 -9.29
N MET A 174 -8.29 -1.56 -9.26
CA MET A 174 -7.99 -2.53 -8.22
C MET A 174 -7.30 -3.76 -8.80
N LYS A 175 -6.11 -4.10 -8.28
CA LYS A 175 -5.36 -5.29 -8.71
C LYS A 175 -4.98 -6.15 -7.51
N MET A 176 -5.19 -7.45 -7.62
CA MET A 176 -4.89 -8.38 -6.54
C MET A 176 -3.43 -8.29 -6.12
N TRP A 177 -3.22 -8.21 -4.82
CA TRP A 177 -1.89 -8.13 -4.23
C TRP A 177 -1.71 -9.21 -3.17
N GLY A 178 -0.46 -9.60 -2.95
CA GLY A 178 -0.10 -10.71 -2.07
C GLY A 178 0.63 -10.27 -0.81
N TYR A 179 0.85 -11.24 0.07
CA TYR A 179 1.96 -11.21 1.01
C TYR A 179 3.16 -11.86 0.32
N PHE A 180 4.28 -11.17 0.32
CA PHE A 180 5.55 -11.74 -0.13
C PHE A 180 6.28 -12.19 1.13
N VAL A 181 6.41 -13.49 1.33
CA VAL A 181 7.28 -14.08 2.34
C VAL A 181 8.51 -14.61 1.62
N ALA A 182 9.70 -14.24 2.10
CA ALA A 182 10.90 -14.93 1.64
C ALA A 182 10.78 -16.41 2.03
N PRO A 183 11.09 -17.37 1.14
CA PRO A 183 11.20 -18.76 1.56
C PRO A 183 12.26 -18.85 2.66
N GLY A 184 11.95 -19.62 3.71
CA GLY A 184 12.94 -19.96 4.73
C GLY A 184 14.01 -20.83 4.07
N ALA A 185 15.18 -20.24 3.84
CA ALA A 185 16.36 -20.87 3.23
C ALA A 185 16.07 -21.67 1.94
N ALA A 186 16.07 -21.00 0.78
CA ALA A 186 16.45 -21.63 -0.50
C ALA A 186 16.71 -20.56 -1.57
N ASP A 187 17.89 -20.71 -2.18
CA ASP A 187 18.47 -20.16 -3.40
C ASP A 187 18.10 -18.75 -3.93
N PRO A 188 19.12 -17.98 -4.37
CA PRO A 188 18.86 -16.72 -5.07
C PRO A 188 18.07 -17.02 -6.34
N PHE A 189 16.88 -16.45 -6.46
CA PHE A 189 16.21 -16.31 -7.75
C PHE A 189 17.24 -15.83 -8.77
N PRO A 190 17.35 -16.47 -9.95
CA PRO A 190 18.30 -16.03 -10.96
C PRO A 190 18.05 -14.55 -11.23
N ALA A 191 19.12 -13.76 -11.19
CA ALA A 191 19.05 -12.35 -11.53
C ALA A 191 18.40 -12.25 -12.91
N GLN A 192 17.20 -11.66 -12.97
CA GLN A 192 16.62 -11.28 -14.24
C GLN A 192 17.60 -10.31 -14.90
N GLU A 193 18.04 -10.62 -16.12
CA GLU A 193 18.86 -9.71 -16.89
C GLU A 193 18.15 -8.35 -16.99
N PRO A 194 18.90 -7.24 -16.87
CA PRO A 194 18.31 -5.92 -17.00
C PRO A 194 17.69 -5.80 -18.39
N ASP A 195 16.36 -5.65 -18.46
CA ASP A 195 15.67 -5.23 -19.68
C ASP A 195 16.36 -3.97 -20.26
N GLU A 196 16.40 -3.90 -21.59
CA GLU A 196 17.04 -2.86 -22.39
C GLU A 196 16.92 -1.43 -21.79
N PRO A 197 17.98 -0.61 -21.89
CA PRO A 197 18.00 0.75 -21.36
C PRO A 197 17.19 1.69 -22.26
N SER A 198 15.86 1.60 -22.20
CA SER A 198 14.96 2.49 -22.93
C SER A 198 13.76 2.89 -22.07
N ALA A 199 14.02 3.76 -21.10
CA ALA A 199 13.10 4.76 -20.57
C ALA A 199 13.83 5.51 -19.44
N ARG A 200 13.52 6.80 -19.26
CA ARG A 200 13.91 7.58 -18.07
C ARG A 200 13.83 6.71 -16.80
N ALA A 201 14.88 6.73 -15.98
CA ALA A 201 14.95 5.96 -14.75
C ALA A 201 13.76 6.28 -13.83
N VAL A 202 12.90 5.27 -13.59
CA VAL A 202 11.65 5.42 -12.82
C VAL A 202 11.97 5.53 -11.32
N ARG A 203 11.55 6.62 -10.69
CA ARG A 203 11.69 6.83 -9.23
C ARG A 203 10.51 6.24 -8.47
N VAL A 204 10.78 5.35 -7.53
CA VAL A 204 9.79 4.65 -6.72
C VAL A 204 9.99 4.97 -5.24
N LEU A 205 8.96 5.50 -4.60
CA LEU A 205 8.90 5.69 -3.15
C LEU A 205 7.92 4.68 -2.54
N TRP A 206 8.34 3.96 -1.50
CA TRP A 206 7.47 3.12 -0.69
C TRP A 206 7.41 3.61 0.75
N VAL A 207 6.25 4.11 1.17
CA VAL A 207 5.95 4.45 2.56
C VAL A 207 5.37 3.25 3.30
N GLY A 208 6.19 2.66 4.18
CA GLY A 208 5.86 1.48 4.97
C GLY A 208 4.80 1.74 6.07
N ARG A 209 4.70 0.79 7.01
CA ARG A 209 3.70 0.82 8.09
C ARG A 209 4.08 1.90 9.13
N LEU A 210 3.48 3.10 9.02
CA LEU A 210 3.59 4.17 10.04
C LEU A 210 2.46 4.06 11.07
N LEU A 211 2.52 3.04 11.94
CA LEU A 211 1.45 2.74 12.91
C LEU A 211 1.12 3.90 13.85
N ARG A 212 2.11 4.68 14.30
CA ARG A 212 1.91 5.88 15.15
C ARG A 212 1.15 7.02 14.45
N TRP A 213 1.09 7.02 13.12
CA TRP A 213 0.41 8.06 12.32
C TRP A 213 -1.00 7.66 11.89
N LYS A 214 -1.29 6.36 11.85
CA LYS A 214 -2.68 5.92 11.94
C LYS A 214 -3.09 6.37 13.33
N ARG A 215 -3.94 7.39 13.47
CA ARG A 215 -4.49 7.80 14.76
C ARG A 215 -5.43 6.69 15.27
N VAL A 216 -4.88 5.52 15.57
CA VAL A 216 -5.65 4.34 16.01
C VAL A 216 -6.32 4.63 17.35
N GLY A 217 -5.77 5.57 18.13
CA GLY A 217 -6.32 6.06 19.39
C GLY A 217 -7.42 7.12 19.30
N THR A 218 -7.80 7.63 18.11
CA THR A 218 -8.97 8.54 18.01
C THR A 218 -10.28 7.78 17.77
N LEU A 219 -10.34 6.52 18.22
CA LEU A 219 -11.51 5.64 18.12
C LEU A 219 -11.82 4.93 19.45
N PHE A 220 -11.22 5.40 20.55
CA PHE A 220 -11.63 5.11 21.92
C PHE A 220 -11.77 6.46 22.63
#